data_AF-A0A820L4K2-F1
#
_entry.id   AF-A0A820L4K2-F1
#
_cell.length_a   1.000
_cell.length_b   1.000
_cell.length_c   1.000
_cell.angle_alpha   90.00
_cell.angle_beta   90.00
_cell.angle_gamma   90.00
#
_symmetry.space_group_name_H-M   'P 1'
#
loop_
_entity.id
_entity.type
_entity.pdbx_description
1 polymer ?
#
loop_
_entity_poly.entity_id
_entity_poly.type
_entity_poly.pdbx_seq_one_letter_code
_entity_poly.pdbx_strand_id
1 'polypeptide(L)'
;MQTFFKRAIIQSAPITIPFRTYLEYVTPSVLLAEQLHCAVGDIACFRRASYQDIILAQTVINNMLTSLKLLLFFEPWVPVIDNNVVQGQLLDLVKNTSFPLKELIIGTLTEEAVFFVYEGWTKPVTPATYGEVILATFLEDALKVIEHFPPDSISDLRPLLSRIATEWVFACSTRVF
;
A
#
# COMPACT_ATOMS: atom_id res chain seq x y z
N MET A 1 -6.52 -25.68 12.51
CA MET A 1 -6.18 -24.28 12.85
C MET A 1 -5.04 -24.28 13.84
N GLN A 2 -3.92 -23.63 13.52
CA GLN A 2 -2.83 -23.46 14.49
C GLN A 2 -3.29 -22.60 15.68
N THR A 3 -2.87 -23.00 16.88
CA THR A 3 -3.37 -22.50 18.19
C THR A 3 -2.46 -21.41 18.78
N PHE A 4 -1.86 -20.55 17.95
CA PHE A 4 -0.92 -19.52 18.44
C PHE A 4 -1.60 -18.35 19.18
N PHE A 5 -2.91 -18.15 18.98
CA PHE A 5 -3.69 -17.10 19.65
C PHE A 5 -5.17 -17.46 19.72
N LYS A 6 -5.92 -16.83 20.64
CA LYS A 6 -7.36 -17.05 20.83
C LYS A 6 -8.24 -16.01 20.13
N ARG A 7 -7.82 -14.75 20.11
CA ARG A 7 -8.54 -13.58 19.58
C ARG A 7 -7.55 -12.60 18.97
N ALA A 8 -8.04 -11.69 18.13
CA ALA A 8 -7.20 -10.65 17.55
C ALA A 8 -7.86 -9.26 17.67
N ILE A 9 -7.03 -8.24 17.78
CA ILE A 9 -7.43 -6.83 17.68
C ILE A 9 -6.71 -6.27 16.45
N ILE A 10 -7.46 -5.64 15.54
CA ILE A 10 -6.95 -5.04 14.30
C ILE A 10 -7.24 -3.54 14.36
N GLN A 11 -6.19 -2.73 14.37
CA GLN A 11 -6.29 -1.28 14.47
C GLN A 11 -5.69 -0.66 13.22
N SER A 12 -6.47 0.14 12.49
CA SER A 12 -5.99 0.96 11.37
C SER A 12 -5.26 0.14 10.29
N ALA A 13 -5.78 -1.05 9.97
CA ALA A 13 -5.14 -1.93 8.98
C ALA A 13 -5.43 -1.48 7.53
N PRO A 14 -4.40 -1.22 6.71
CA PRO A 14 -4.57 -0.80 5.32
C PRO A 14 -4.75 -2.01 4.38
N ILE A 15 -5.89 -2.70 4.50
CA ILE A 15 -6.08 -4.05 3.92
C ILE A 15 -6.10 -4.05 2.37
N THR A 16 -6.31 -2.91 1.71
CA THR A 16 -6.27 -2.84 0.24
C THR A 16 -4.87 -2.67 -0.34
N ILE A 17 -3.86 -2.33 0.47
CA ILE A 17 -2.48 -2.27 -0.03
C ILE A 17 -2.10 -3.68 -0.48
N PRO A 18 -1.83 -3.87 -1.78
CA PRO A 18 -1.61 -5.21 -2.29
C PRO A 18 -0.26 -5.74 -1.80
N PHE A 19 -0.17 -7.05 -1.67
CA PHE A 19 1.11 -7.73 -1.53
C PHE A 19 1.75 -7.88 -2.91
N ARG A 20 3.08 -7.91 -2.96
CA ARG A 20 3.82 -8.12 -4.20
C ARG A 20 3.91 -9.61 -4.51
N THR A 21 3.86 -9.97 -5.78
CA THR A 21 4.41 -11.25 -6.25
C THR A 21 5.93 -11.19 -6.30
N TYR A 22 6.61 -12.35 -6.40
CA TYR A 22 8.06 -12.38 -6.61
C TYR A 22 8.50 -11.57 -7.84
N LEU A 23 7.71 -11.61 -8.93
CA LEU A 23 8.00 -10.84 -10.16
C LEU A 23 7.89 -9.33 -9.93
N GLU A 24 6.86 -8.88 -9.19
CA GLU A 24 6.72 -7.47 -8.83
C GLU A 24 7.77 -6.99 -7.82
N TYR A 25 8.42 -7.90 -7.11
CA TYR A 25 9.50 -7.58 -6.16
C TYR A 25 10.88 -7.45 -6.82
N VAL A 26 10.99 -7.78 -8.11
CA VAL A 26 12.25 -7.65 -8.87
C VAL A 26 12.74 -6.20 -8.88
N THR A 27 11.86 -5.23 -9.17
CA THR A 27 12.27 -3.82 -9.26
C THR A 27 12.87 -3.28 -7.96
N PRO A 28 12.20 -3.37 -6.78
CA PRO A 28 12.85 -2.99 -5.52
C PRO A 28 14.17 -3.73 -5.24
N SER A 29 14.25 -5.01 -5.59
CA SER A 29 15.45 -5.83 -5.35
C SER A 29 16.64 -5.41 -6.22
N VAL A 30 16.39 -5.08 -7.50
CA VAL A 30 17.42 -4.57 -8.42
C VAL A 30 17.92 -3.22 -7.94
N LEU A 31 17.01 -2.30 -7.59
CA LEU A 31 17.39 -0.99 -7.09
C LEU A 31 18.20 -1.10 -5.79
N LEU A 32 17.84 -2.02 -4.89
CA LEU A 32 18.63 -2.28 -3.67
C LEU A 32 20.03 -2.80 -4.00
N ALA A 33 20.15 -3.72 -4.96
CA ALA A 33 21.45 -4.22 -5.40
C ALA A 33 22.32 -3.08 -5.96
N GLU A 34 21.74 -2.20 -6.78
CA GLU A 34 22.42 -1.04 -7.35
C GLU A 34 22.90 -0.05 -6.26
N GLN A 35 22.03 0.29 -5.31
CA GLN A 35 22.37 1.20 -4.22
C GLN A 35 23.44 0.62 -3.28
N LEU A 36 23.49 -0.70 -3.11
CA LEU A 36 24.50 -1.39 -2.29
C LEU A 36 25.75 -1.79 -3.08
N HIS A 37 25.82 -1.48 -4.38
CA HIS A 37 26.90 -1.90 -5.28
C HIS A 37 27.14 -3.42 -5.28
N CYS A 38 26.06 -4.19 -5.19
CA CYS A 38 26.05 -5.64 -5.19
C CYS A 38 25.48 -6.17 -6.51
N ALA A 39 25.83 -7.41 -6.86
CA ALA A 39 25.13 -8.11 -7.94
C ALA A 39 23.68 -8.41 -7.53
N VAL A 40 22.75 -8.39 -8.50
CA VAL A 40 21.34 -8.71 -8.26
C VAL A 40 21.22 -10.13 -7.71
N GLY A 41 20.62 -10.28 -6.52
CA GLY A 41 20.46 -11.56 -5.85
C GLY A 41 21.66 -12.05 -5.04
N ASP A 42 22.76 -11.28 -4.97
CA ASP A 42 23.90 -11.61 -4.09
C ASP A 42 23.59 -11.23 -2.63
N ILE A 43 22.84 -12.10 -1.97
CA ILE A 43 22.48 -11.95 -0.56
C ILE A 43 23.72 -11.94 0.36
N ALA A 44 24.82 -12.59 -0.04
CA ALA A 44 26.05 -12.57 0.74
C ALA A 44 26.73 -11.19 0.70
N CYS A 45 26.64 -10.48 -0.43
CA CYS A 45 27.04 -9.08 -0.54
C CYS A 45 26.12 -8.18 0.30
N PHE A 46 24.79 -8.35 0.18
CA PHE A 46 23.82 -7.53 0.94
C PHE A 46 24.04 -7.64 2.45
N ARG A 47 24.33 -8.86 2.95
CA ARG A 47 24.60 -9.11 4.38
C ARG A 47 25.93 -8.53 4.88
N ARG A 48 26.86 -8.15 3.99
CA ARG A 48 28.11 -7.47 4.35
C ARG A 48 27.94 -5.96 4.47
N ALA A 49 26.90 -5.39 3.87
CA ALA A 49 26.60 -3.97 3.99
C ALA A 49 26.31 -3.61 5.46
N SER A 50 26.71 -2.41 5.86
CA SER A 50 26.36 -1.90 7.19
C SER A 50 24.86 -1.61 7.26
N TYR A 51 24.30 -1.53 8.48
CA TYR A 51 22.90 -1.15 8.62
C TYR A 51 22.66 0.27 8.09
N GLN A 52 23.66 1.17 8.20
CA GLN A 52 23.58 2.54 7.70
C GLN A 52 23.45 2.55 6.18
N ASP A 53 24.26 1.74 5.48
CA ASP A 53 24.20 1.65 4.02
C ASP A 53 22.85 1.12 3.55
N ILE A 54 22.28 0.13 4.26
CA ILE A 54 20.95 -0.41 3.97
C ILE A 54 19.86 0.66 4.15
N ILE A 55 19.88 1.42 5.25
CA ILE A 55 18.88 2.48 5.49
C ILE A 55 19.01 3.60 4.45
N LEU A 56 20.23 4.01 4.11
CA LEU A 56 20.47 5.03 3.08
C LEU A 56 19.96 4.55 1.71
N ALA A 57 20.27 3.31 1.32
CA ALA A 57 19.76 2.70 0.10
C ALA A 57 18.23 2.67 0.08
N GLN A 58 17.59 2.22 1.16
CA GLN A 58 16.12 2.19 1.25
C GLN A 58 15.52 3.59 1.17
N THR A 59 16.12 4.59 1.80
CA THR A 59 15.65 5.99 1.76
C THR A 59 15.67 6.55 0.32
N VAL A 60 16.71 6.22 -0.44
CA VAL A 60 16.79 6.58 -1.86
C VAL A 60 15.69 5.88 -2.66
N ILE A 61 15.51 4.56 -2.45
CA ILE A 61 14.53 3.74 -3.18
C ILE A 61 13.09 4.14 -2.87
N ASN A 62 12.79 4.60 -1.65
CA ASN A 62 11.46 5.07 -1.26
C ASN A 62 10.98 6.27 -2.10
N ASN A 63 11.89 6.98 -2.79
CA ASN A 63 11.57 8.08 -3.68
C ASN A 63 11.67 7.70 -5.17
N MET A 64 11.92 6.43 -5.48
CA MET A 64 12.04 5.91 -6.85
C MET A 64 10.76 5.21 -7.30
N LEU A 65 10.56 5.14 -8.62
CA LEU A 65 9.43 4.42 -9.19
C LEU A 65 9.63 2.89 -9.07
N THR A 66 9.07 2.29 -8.03
CA THR A 66 9.16 0.84 -7.78
C THR A 66 7.95 0.04 -8.26
N SER A 67 6.87 0.73 -8.66
CA SER A 67 5.65 0.14 -9.20
C SER A 67 4.82 1.19 -9.93
N LEU A 68 4.04 0.76 -10.92
CA LEU A 68 2.97 1.58 -11.52
C LEU A 68 1.67 1.53 -10.72
N LYS A 69 1.55 0.60 -9.77
CA LYS A 69 0.43 0.56 -8.82
C LYS A 69 0.69 1.61 -7.74
N LEU A 70 -0.16 2.63 -7.64
CA LEU A 70 0.08 3.80 -6.79
C LEU A 70 0.37 3.43 -5.32
N LEU A 71 -0.40 2.50 -4.73
CA LEU A 71 -0.17 2.07 -3.34
C LEU A 71 1.19 1.40 -3.14
N LEU A 72 1.69 0.65 -4.12
CA LEU A 72 3.01 0.01 -4.07
C LEU A 72 4.16 0.96 -4.38
N PHE A 73 3.88 2.08 -5.03
CA PHE A 73 4.84 3.16 -5.19
C PHE A 73 5.13 3.81 -3.84
N PHE A 74 4.08 4.09 -3.05
CA PHE A 74 4.23 4.64 -1.69
C PHE A 74 4.76 3.60 -0.69
N GLU A 75 4.41 2.32 -0.86
CA GLU A 75 4.89 1.22 -0.02
C GLU A 75 5.75 0.24 -0.84
N PRO A 76 7.04 0.56 -1.07
CA PRO A 76 7.94 -0.30 -1.84
C PRO A 76 8.23 -1.63 -1.12
N TRP A 77 8.19 -1.63 0.21
CA TRP A 77 8.58 -2.76 1.07
C TRP A 77 7.35 -3.41 1.73
N VAL A 78 6.55 -4.10 0.92
CA VAL A 78 5.36 -4.86 1.40
C VAL A 78 5.64 -6.36 1.47
N PRO A 79 4.79 -7.14 2.19
CA PRO A 79 4.86 -8.59 2.14
C PRO A 79 4.81 -9.14 0.70
N VAL A 80 5.45 -10.30 0.51
CA VAL A 80 5.47 -11.03 -0.76
C VAL A 80 4.59 -12.26 -0.66
N ILE A 81 3.81 -12.53 -1.71
CA ILE A 81 3.05 -13.78 -1.86
C ILE A 81 4.04 -14.92 -2.11
N ASP A 82 4.39 -15.63 -1.03
CA ASP A 82 5.35 -16.73 -1.03
C ASP A 82 4.70 -18.11 -1.21
N ASN A 83 3.35 -18.17 -1.22
CA ASN A 83 2.56 -19.41 -1.24
C ASN A 83 2.87 -20.38 -0.08
N ASN A 84 3.46 -19.86 0.99
CA ASN A 84 3.74 -20.61 2.22
C ASN A 84 3.00 -19.94 3.39
N VAL A 85 3.48 -18.76 3.81
CA VAL A 85 2.85 -17.96 4.87
C VAL A 85 1.80 -17.02 4.28
N VAL A 86 2.12 -16.37 3.15
CA VAL A 86 1.23 -15.44 2.45
C VAL A 86 0.76 -16.11 1.16
N GLN A 87 -0.49 -16.56 1.15
CA GLN A 87 -1.04 -17.41 0.09
C GLN A 87 -1.79 -16.63 -1.00
N GLY A 88 -1.85 -15.30 -0.91
CA GLY A 88 -2.58 -14.46 -1.85
C GLY A 88 -2.79 -13.05 -1.32
N GLN A 89 -3.60 -12.27 -2.04
CA GLN A 89 -4.00 -10.93 -1.61
C GLN A 89 -4.93 -11.03 -0.39
N LEU A 90 -4.66 -10.23 0.64
CA LEU A 90 -5.39 -10.32 1.90
C LEU A 90 -6.90 -10.10 1.72
N LEU A 91 -7.29 -9.07 0.97
CA LEU A 91 -8.69 -8.74 0.74
C LEU A 91 -9.46 -9.88 0.05
N ASP A 92 -8.84 -10.52 -0.95
CA ASP A 92 -9.46 -11.62 -1.71
C ASP A 92 -9.57 -12.88 -0.85
N LEU A 93 -8.54 -13.18 -0.06
CA LEU A 93 -8.57 -14.31 0.86
C LEU A 93 -9.68 -14.14 1.89
N VAL A 94 -9.82 -12.96 2.50
CA VAL A 94 -10.87 -12.73 3.51
C VAL A 94 -12.26 -12.84 2.89
N LYS A 95 -12.49 -12.18 1.74
CA LYS A 95 -13.80 -12.23 1.05
C LYS A 95 -14.20 -13.64 0.61
N ASN A 96 -13.24 -14.48 0.25
CA ASN A 96 -13.47 -15.85 -0.22
C ASN A 96 -13.30 -16.90 0.88
N THR A 97 -13.05 -16.49 2.13
CA THR A 97 -12.87 -17.42 3.24
C THR A 97 -14.20 -18.05 3.62
N SER A 98 -14.25 -19.38 3.61
CA SER A 98 -15.41 -20.17 4.04
C SER A 98 -15.30 -20.71 5.47
N PHE A 99 -14.16 -20.50 6.14
CA PHE A 99 -13.95 -20.94 7.52
C PHE A 99 -14.18 -19.81 8.52
N PRO A 100 -14.65 -20.12 9.75
CA PRO A 100 -14.94 -19.10 10.74
C PRO A 100 -13.66 -18.39 11.17
N LEU A 101 -13.67 -17.06 11.07
CA LEU A 101 -12.67 -16.19 11.68
C LEU A 101 -12.75 -16.33 13.22
N LYS A 102 -11.62 -16.18 13.90
CA LYS A 102 -11.60 -16.04 15.36
C LYS A 102 -12.25 -14.72 15.75
N GLU A 103 -12.68 -14.57 17.01
CA GLU A 103 -13.28 -13.31 17.49
C GLU A 103 -12.31 -12.13 17.28
N LEU A 104 -12.82 -11.06 16.65
CA LEU A 104 -12.08 -9.85 16.29
C LEU A 104 -12.65 -8.63 17.01
N ILE A 105 -11.76 -7.73 17.43
CA ILE A 105 -12.07 -6.31 17.61
C ILE A 105 -11.37 -5.58 16.47
N ILE A 106 -12.11 -4.86 15.64
CA ILE A 106 -11.57 -4.17 14.47
C ILE A 106 -12.07 -2.72 14.43
N GLY A 107 -11.18 -1.80 14.08
CA GLY A 107 -11.52 -0.39 13.97
C GLY A 107 -10.49 0.44 13.21
N THR A 108 -10.94 1.62 12.77
CA THR A 108 -10.16 2.63 12.05
C THR A 108 -10.49 4.01 12.60
N LEU A 109 -9.64 4.98 12.29
CA LEU A 109 -9.87 6.40 12.56
C LEU A 109 -10.60 7.07 11.39
N THR A 110 -11.12 8.27 11.62
CA THR A 110 -11.86 9.06 10.64
C THR A 110 -10.95 9.75 9.60
N GLU A 111 -9.65 9.87 9.88
CA GLU A 111 -8.67 10.63 9.08
C GLU A 111 -7.36 9.86 8.82
N GLU A 112 -7.41 8.54 8.65
CA GLU A 112 -6.22 7.67 8.48
C GLU A 112 -5.26 8.15 7.39
N ALA A 113 -5.80 8.60 6.25
CA ALA A 113 -5.00 8.89 5.07
C ALA A 113 -4.50 10.33 4.97
N VAL A 114 -4.88 11.23 5.89
CA VAL A 114 -4.51 12.65 5.81
C VAL A 114 -2.99 12.83 5.80
N PHE A 115 -2.28 12.15 6.69
CA PHE A 115 -0.82 12.25 6.75
C PHE A 115 -0.17 11.84 5.41
N PHE A 116 -0.55 10.68 4.88
CA PHE A 116 0.02 10.12 3.65
C PHE A 116 -0.28 10.97 2.41
N VAL A 117 -1.49 11.53 2.31
CA VAL A 117 -1.85 12.43 1.19
C VAL A 117 -1.06 13.75 1.25
N TYR A 118 -0.88 14.33 2.44
CA TYR A 118 -0.11 15.58 2.55
C TYR A 118 1.40 15.37 2.44
N GLU A 119 1.90 14.17 2.76
CA GLU A 119 3.28 13.76 2.48
C GLU A 119 3.51 13.58 0.97
N GLY A 120 2.60 12.89 0.27
CA GLY A 120 2.70 12.67 -1.18
C GLY A 120 2.48 13.93 -2.02
N TRP A 121 1.60 14.85 -1.58
CA TRP A 121 1.28 16.10 -2.27
C TRP A 121 1.53 17.33 -1.39
N THR A 122 2.74 17.88 -1.50
CA THR A 122 3.14 19.09 -0.76
C THR A 122 2.47 20.38 -1.25
N LYS A 123 1.92 20.38 -2.47
CA LYS A 123 1.16 21.49 -3.07
C LYS A 123 -0.33 21.16 -3.16
N PRO A 124 -1.21 22.17 -3.21
CA PRO A 124 -2.64 21.96 -3.47
C PRO A 124 -2.88 21.09 -4.72
N VAL A 125 -3.80 20.14 -4.61
CA VAL A 125 -4.17 19.26 -5.72
C VAL A 125 -5.27 19.92 -6.54
N THR A 126 -5.04 20.11 -7.83
CA THR A 126 -6.02 20.70 -8.76
C THR A 126 -7.02 19.64 -9.25
N PRO A 127 -8.18 20.04 -9.83
CA PRO A 127 -9.12 19.11 -10.45
C PRO A 127 -8.50 18.20 -11.53
N ALA A 128 -7.56 18.74 -12.33
CA ALA A 128 -6.86 17.96 -13.34
C ALA A 128 -5.97 16.88 -12.70
N THR A 129 -5.14 17.27 -11.73
CA THR A 129 -4.28 16.34 -10.98
C THR A 129 -5.10 15.31 -10.21
N TYR A 130 -6.23 15.69 -9.62
CA TYR A 130 -7.16 14.77 -8.99
C TYR A 130 -7.65 13.71 -9.97
N GLY A 131 -8.11 14.12 -11.16
CA GLY A 131 -8.53 13.18 -12.21
C GLY A 131 -7.43 12.21 -12.61
N GLU A 132 -6.19 12.68 -12.77
CA GLU A 132 -5.03 11.84 -13.06
C GLU A 132 -4.75 10.82 -11.95
N VAL A 133 -4.80 11.24 -10.68
CA VAL A 133 -4.59 10.37 -9.52
C VAL A 133 -5.68 9.29 -9.42
N ILE A 134 -6.96 9.67 -9.58
CA ILE A 134 -8.06 8.71 -9.55
C ILE A 134 -7.97 7.73 -10.72
N LEU A 135 -7.62 8.20 -11.93
CA LEU A 135 -7.38 7.34 -13.09
C LEU A 135 -6.23 6.35 -12.87
N ALA A 136 -5.09 6.82 -12.38
CA ALA A 136 -3.93 5.97 -12.11
C ALA A 136 -4.19 4.94 -11.00
N THR A 137 -5.08 5.26 -10.05
CA THR A 137 -5.39 4.41 -8.90
C THR A 137 -6.44 3.35 -9.22
N PHE A 138 -7.55 3.76 -9.85
CA PHE A 138 -8.74 2.93 -10.01
C PHE A 138 -8.97 2.45 -11.46
N LEU A 139 -8.15 2.91 -12.41
CA LEU A 139 -8.16 2.46 -13.80
C LEU A 139 -9.56 2.53 -14.42
N GLU A 140 -10.13 1.38 -14.79
CA GLU A 140 -11.46 1.26 -15.39
C GLU A 140 -12.62 1.73 -14.50
N ASP A 141 -12.44 1.73 -13.17
CA ASP A 141 -13.45 2.21 -12.23
C ASP A 141 -13.32 3.70 -11.89
N ALA A 142 -12.34 4.39 -12.47
CA ALA A 142 -12.06 5.79 -12.16
C ALA A 142 -13.28 6.70 -12.33
N LEU A 143 -14.07 6.53 -13.40
CA LEU A 143 -15.28 7.33 -13.62
C LEU A 143 -16.33 7.13 -12.52
N LYS A 144 -16.50 5.90 -12.03
CA LYS A 144 -17.43 5.61 -10.92
C LYS A 144 -16.95 6.26 -9.62
N VAL A 145 -15.64 6.28 -9.39
CA VAL A 145 -15.05 6.94 -8.22
C VAL A 145 -15.21 8.45 -8.32
N ILE A 146 -14.98 9.05 -9.49
CA ILE A 146 -15.21 10.49 -9.72
C ILE A 146 -16.69 10.85 -9.54
N GLU A 147 -17.61 10.01 -10.00
CA GLU A 147 -19.05 10.22 -9.80
C GLU A 147 -19.43 10.18 -8.31
N HIS A 148 -18.86 9.24 -7.55
CA HIS A 148 -19.13 9.11 -6.12
C HIS A 148 -18.44 10.19 -5.27
N PHE A 149 -17.27 10.65 -5.70
CA PHE A 149 -16.47 11.70 -5.08
C PHE A 149 -16.19 12.82 -6.09
N PRO A 150 -17.19 13.66 -6.41
CA PRO A 150 -17.01 14.69 -7.42
C PRO A 150 -16.04 15.77 -6.92
N PRO A 151 -15.05 16.18 -7.74
CA PRO A 151 -14.18 17.29 -7.39
C PRO A 151 -14.98 18.59 -7.40
N ASP A 152 -14.71 19.47 -6.43
CA ASP A 152 -15.10 20.86 -6.57
C ASP A 152 -14.10 21.61 -7.47
N SER A 153 -14.56 22.64 -8.17
CA SER A 153 -13.78 23.28 -9.24
C SER A 153 -12.80 24.36 -8.74
N ILE A 154 -12.77 24.66 -7.44
CA ILE A 154 -12.10 25.85 -6.90
C ILE A 154 -11.14 25.53 -5.75
N SER A 155 -11.22 24.36 -5.12
CA SER A 155 -10.46 24.08 -3.90
C SER A 155 -9.28 23.14 -4.09
N ASP A 156 -8.43 23.10 -3.06
CA ASP A 156 -7.40 22.07 -2.89
C ASP A 156 -8.08 20.73 -2.63
N LEU A 157 -7.89 19.75 -3.52
CA LEU A 157 -8.55 18.45 -3.46
C LEU A 157 -7.84 17.41 -2.57
N ARG A 158 -6.76 17.79 -1.86
CA ARG A 158 -6.11 16.90 -0.87
C ARG A 158 -7.06 16.39 0.23
N PRO A 159 -7.99 17.19 0.80
CA PRO A 159 -8.99 16.68 1.74
C PRO A 159 -9.91 15.62 1.10
N LEU A 160 -10.31 15.81 -0.16
CA LEU A 160 -11.14 14.83 -0.87
C LEU A 160 -10.36 13.53 -1.13
N LEU A 161 -9.11 13.64 -1.60
CA LEU A 161 -8.23 12.47 -1.74
C LEU A 161 -8.00 11.75 -0.40
N SER A 162 -7.82 12.49 0.70
CA SER A 162 -7.66 11.94 2.05
C SER A 162 -8.90 11.17 2.48
N ARG A 163 -10.09 11.68 2.17
CA ARG A 163 -11.34 10.98 2.43
C ARG A 163 -11.42 9.68 1.61
N ILE A 164 -11.17 9.74 0.31
CA ILE A 164 -11.20 8.57 -0.58
C ILE A 164 -10.21 7.51 -0.10
N ALA A 165 -8.97 7.90 0.19
CA ALA A 165 -7.94 6.97 0.66
C ALA A 165 -8.27 6.40 2.04
N THR A 166 -8.83 7.19 2.96
CA THR A 166 -9.28 6.70 4.28
C THR A 166 -10.40 5.67 4.12
N GLU A 167 -11.41 5.98 3.31
CA GLU A 167 -12.53 5.08 3.04
C GLU A 167 -12.07 3.82 2.31
N TRP A 168 -11.29 3.94 1.25
CA TRP A 168 -10.86 2.81 0.43
C TRP A 168 -9.85 1.92 1.15
N VAL A 169 -8.76 2.50 1.70
CA VAL A 169 -7.62 1.74 2.20
C VAL A 169 -7.87 1.15 3.58
N PHE A 170 -8.58 1.88 4.44
CA PHE A 170 -8.75 1.51 5.85
C PHE A 170 -10.21 1.18 6.20
N ALA A 171 -11.14 2.12 6.04
CA ALA A 171 -12.46 2.00 6.66
C ALA A 171 -13.38 0.99 5.95
N CYS A 172 -13.51 1.03 4.63
CA CYS A 172 -14.35 0.12 3.88
C CYS A 172 -13.70 -1.26 3.73
N SER A 173 -12.37 -1.31 3.66
CA SER A 173 -11.62 -2.57 3.54
C SER A 173 -11.71 -3.45 4.79
N THR A 174 -11.94 -2.85 5.97
CA THR A 174 -12.13 -3.57 7.23
C THR A 174 -13.56 -4.06 7.45
N ARG A 175 -14.54 -3.58 6.67
CA ARG A 175 -15.96 -4.01 6.74
C ARG A 175 -16.25 -5.32 6.01
N VAL A 176 -15.23 -5.98 5.48
CA VAL A 176 -15.34 -7.30 4.81
C VAL A 176 -15.27 -8.47 5.79
N PHE A 177 -14.90 -8.21 7.04
CA PHE A 177 -14.90 -9.18 8.15
C PHE A 177 -16.25 -9.18 8.85
#